data_AF-A0A5B2VIX9-F1
#
_entry.id   AF-A0A5B2VIX9-F1
#
_cell.length_a   1.000
_cell.length_b   1.000
_cell.length_c   1.000
_cell.angle_alpha   90.00
_cell.angle_beta   90.00
_cell.angle_gamma   90.00
#
_symmetry.space_group_name_H-M   'P 1'
#
loop_
_entity.id
_entity.type
_entity.pdbx_description
1 polymer ?
#
loop_
_entity_poly.entity_id
_entity_poly.type
_entity_poly.pdbx_seq_one_letter_code
_entity_poly.pdbx_strand_id
1 'polypeptide(L)'
;MQPEPPSIFDQDFLQERYVRRSKLLPLALKIYVWVFLFLGIKYMYNIFDFYRLVLTSWGDDPSQDWLRMVVGLLSLTIGVVIFLSNLLILLERKYAIVFAVVVTGLSIIASTAGMVQNLASGHTPARYIVTELFWTLIKIPYIILLLKIKQPWERSAVPGNHAGQGD
;
A
#
# COMPACT_ATOMS: atom_id res chain seq x y z
N MET A 1 1.63 64.69 -0.51
CA MET A 1 1.79 63.22 -0.60
C MET A 1 0.54 62.70 -1.28
N GLN A 2 0.66 62.24 -2.53
CA GLN A 2 -0.46 61.62 -3.22
C GLN A 2 -0.62 60.19 -2.70
N PRO A 3 -1.84 59.73 -2.37
CA PRO A 3 -2.06 58.34 -1.99
C PRO A 3 -1.80 57.45 -3.21
N GLU A 4 -0.94 56.45 -3.05
CA GLU A 4 -0.71 55.42 -4.07
C GLU A 4 -2.03 54.68 -4.36
N PRO A 5 -2.32 54.35 -5.64
CA PRO A 5 -3.53 53.61 -5.98
C PRO A 5 -3.49 52.21 -5.36
N PRO A 6 -4.62 51.71 -4.84
CA PRO A 6 -4.69 50.36 -4.27
C PRO A 6 -4.35 49.32 -5.35
N SER A 7 -3.34 48.50 -5.09
CA SER A 7 -2.99 47.35 -5.94
C SER A 7 -4.17 46.40 -6.05
N ILE A 8 -4.69 46.23 -7.26
CA ILE A 8 -5.73 45.26 -7.64
C ILE A 8 -5.24 43.80 -7.60
N PHE A 9 -3.95 43.59 -7.39
CA PHE A 9 -3.43 42.26 -7.10
C PHE A 9 -3.55 42.06 -5.58
N ASP A 10 -4.65 41.42 -5.19
CA ASP A 10 -4.83 40.90 -3.85
C ASP A 10 -3.61 40.04 -3.50
N GLN A 11 -3.06 40.28 -2.32
CA GLN A 11 -2.08 39.38 -1.70
C GLN A 11 -2.65 37.95 -1.53
N ASP A 12 -3.97 37.78 -1.72
CA ASP A 12 -4.65 36.49 -1.80
C ASP A 12 -4.37 35.71 -3.09
N PHE A 13 -3.88 36.34 -4.16
CA PHE A 13 -3.37 35.61 -5.34
C PHE A 13 -2.02 34.92 -5.08
N LEU A 14 -1.34 35.30 -3.99
CA LEU A 14 -0.15 34.62 -3.47
C LEU A 14 -0.50 33.54 -2.44
N GLN A 15 -1.78 33.33 -2.10
CA GLN A 15 -2.22 32.14 -1.38
C GLN A 15 -2.02 30.94 -2.29
N GLU A 16 -0.84 30.35 -2.16
CA GLU A 16 -0.55 28.92 -2.28
C GLU A 16 -1.54 28.19 -3.19
N ARG A 17 -1.17 27.93 -4.44
CA ARG A 17 -1.83 26.86 -5.21
C ARG A 17 -1.66 25.56 -4.40
N TYR A 18 -2.59 25.28 -3.49
CA TYR A 18 -2.71 24.03 -2.75
C TYR A 18 -3.03 22.95 -3.79
N VAL A 19 -1.98 22.34 -4.34
CA VAL A 19 -2.13 21.22 -5.26
C VAL A 19 -2.59 20.03 -4.44
N ARG A 20 -3.87 19.66 -4.60
CA ARG A 20 -4.45 18.44 -4.01
C ARG A 20 -3.56 17.24 -4.36
N ARG A 21 -3.21 16.41 -3.36
CA ARG A 21 -2.25 15.30 -3.51
C ARG A 21 -2.67 14.29 -4.58
N SER A 22 -3.98 14.13 -4.82
CA SER A 22 -4.51 13.30 -5.92
C SER A 22 -4.14 13.77 -7.34
N LYS A 23 -3.74 15.04 -7.52
CA LYS A 23 -3.21 15.55 -8.80
C LYS A 23 -1.74 15.18 -9.03
N LEU A 24 -1.01 14.84 -7.97
CA LEU A 24 0.39 14.38 -8.04
C LEU A 24 0.50 12.91 -8.44
N LEU A 25 -0.59 12.14 -8.31
CA LEU A 25 -0.65 10.73 -8.68
C LEU A 25 -0.79 10.60 -10.20
N PRO A 26 0.25 10.14 -10.94
CA PRO A 26 0.10 9.83 -12.35
C PRO A 26 -0.90 8.68 -12.54
N LEU A 27 -1.56 8.62 -13.70
CA LEU A 27 -2.58 7.60 -14.00
C LEU A 27 -2.06 6.18 -13.74
N ALA A 28 -0.82 5.89 -14.17
CA ALA A 28 -0.18 4.59 -13.94
C ALA A 28 -0.13 4.23 -12.44
N LEU A 29 0.23 5.18 -11.57
CA LEU A 29 0.30 4.92 -10.14
C LEU A 29 -1.08 4.71 -9.51
N LYS A 30 -2.12 5.40 -10.01
CA LYS A 30 -3.50 5.14 -9.59
C LYS A 30 -3.93 3.72 -9.93
N ILE A 31 -3.59 3.24 -11.13
CA ILE A 31 -3.88 1.85 -11.54
C ILE A 31 -3.19 0.87 -10.60
N TYR A 32 -1.91 1.08 -10.29
CA TYR A 32 -1.19 0.23 -9.34
C TYR A 32 -1.83 0.22 -7.95
N VAL A 33 -2.18 1.39 -7.40
CA VAL A 33 -2.83 1.49 -6.08
C VAL A 33 -4.12 0.68 -6.05
N TRP A 34 -4.95 0.74 -7.10
CA TRP A 34 -6.15 -0.09 -7.20
C TRP A 34 -5.83 -1.58 -7.31
N VAL A 35 -4.88 -1.97 -8.15
CA VAL A 35 -4.45 -3.37 -8.28
C VAL A 35 -3.99 -3.94 -6.94
N PHE A 36 -3.14 -3.21 -6.20
CA PHE A 36 -2.66 -3.67 -4.89
C PHE A 36 -3.74 -3.62 -3.81
N LEU A 37 -4.71 -2.71 -3.91
CA LEU A 37 -5.87 -2.69 -3.03
C LEU A 37 -6.74 -3.94 -3.21
N PHE A 38 -7.06 -4.31 -4.46
CA PHE A 38 -7.78 -5.55 -4.76
C PHE A 38 -6.96 -6.80 -4.40
N LEU A 39 -5.64 -6.74 -4.56
CA LEU A 39 -4.75 -7.81 -4.13
C LEU A 39 -4.83 -8.02 -2.61
N GLY A 40 -4.85 -6.94 -1.82
CA GLY A 40 -5.08 -7.00 -0.37
C GLY A 40 -6.41 -7.67 -0.01
N ILE A 41 -7.49 -7.30 -0.71
CA ILE A 41 -8.81 -7.93 -0.54
C ILE A 41 -8.77 -9.42 -0.89
N LYS A 42 -8.08 -9.81 -1.97
CA LYS A 42 -7.90 -11.21 -2.34
C LYS A 42 -7.19 -12.00 -1.22
N TYR A 43 -6.11 -11.45 -0.66
CA TYR A 43 -5.42 -12.09 0.47
C TYR A 43 -6.32 -12.24 1.70
N MET A 44 -7.17 -11.24 1.98
CA MET A 44 -8.18 -11.37 3.03
C MET A 44 -9.20 -12.45 2.70
N TYR A 45 -9.70 -12.54 1.45
CA TYR A 45 -10.70 -13.55 1.07
C TYR A 45 -10.16 -14.98 1.20
N ASN A 46 -8.88 -15.19 0.89
CA ASN A 46 -8.20 -16.46 1.09
C ASN A 46 -8.21 -16.92 2.56
N ILE A 47 -8.49 -16.04 3.55
CA ILE A 47 -8.71 -16.45 4.95
C ILE A 47 -9.93 -17.36 5.08
N PHE A 48 -10.99 -17.13 4.30
CA PHE A 48 -12.21 -17.92 4.39
C PHE A 48 -11.97 -19.33 3.86
N ASP A 49 -11.24 -19.44 2.74
CA ASP A 49 -10.79 -20.73 2.22
C ASP A 49 -9.83 -21.42 3.19
N PHE A 50 -8.92 -20.67 3.79
CA PHE A 50 -8.01 -21.19 4.81
C PHE A 50 -8.77 -21.70 6.05
N TYR A 51 -9.72 -20.92 6.57
CA TYR A 51 -10.53 -21.29 7.73
C TYR A 51 -11.40 -22.51 7.44
N ARG A 52 -11.97 -22.58 6.24
CA ARG A 52 -12.69 -23.77 5.76
C ARG A 52 -11.78 -24.99 5.71
N LEU A 53 -10.56 -24.84 5.20
CA LEU A 53 -9.58 -25.91 5.08
C LEU A 53 -9.13 -26.41 6.46
N VAL A 54 -8.83 -25.49 7.38
CA VAL A 54 -8.51 -25.80 8.78
C VAL A 54 -9.67 -26.53 9.46
N LEU A 55 -10.91 -26.06 9.34
CA LEU A 55 -12.08 -26.73 9.91
C LEU A 55 -12.27 -28.15 9.38
N THR A 56 -11.97 -28.39 8.09
CA THR A 56 -12.11 -29.72 7.48
C THR A 56 -10.95 -30.67 7.77
N SER A 57 -9.76 -30.15 8.12
CA SER A 57 -8.56 -30.94 8.43
C SER A 57 -8.21 -30.95 9.91
N TRP A 58 -9.07 -30.38 10.76
CA TRP A 58 -8.78 -30.18 12.18
C TRP A 58 -8.75 -31.55 12.88
N GLY A 59 -7.60 -31.92 13.43
CA GLY A 59 -7.41 -33.20 14.13
C GLY A 59 -6.68 -34.27 13.34
N ASP A 60 -6.32 -34.03 12.06
CA ASP A 60 -5.51 -34.97 11.27
C ASP A 60 -4.05 -35.03 11.75
N ASP A 61 -3.47 -33.88 12.12
CA ASP A 61 -2.13 -33.78 12.71
C ASP A 61 -2.04 -32.56 13.66
N PRO A 62 -2.25 -32.77 14.97
CA PRO A 62 -2.24 -31.70 15.97
C PRO A 62 -0.92 -30.92 16.02
N SER A 63 0.18 -31.54 15.58
CA SER A 63 1.51 -30.92 15.60
C SER A 63 1.70 -29.88 14.50
N GLN A 64 0.86 -29.90 13.45
CA GLN A 64 0.90 -28.94 12.35
C GLN A 64 -0.22 -27.90 12.41
N ASP A 65 -1.28 -28.14 13.18
CA ASP A 65 -2.43 -27.24 13.29
C ASP A 65 -2.03 -25.83 13.77
N TRP A 66 -1.12 -25.74 14.75
CA TRP A 66 -0.62 -24.44 15.22
C TRP A 66 0.16 -23.70 14.12
N LEU A 67 0.99 -24.41 13.34
CA LEU A 67 1.80 -23.82 12.28
C LEU A 67 0.90 -23.31 11.16
N ARG A 68 -0.13 -24.07 10.78
CA ARG A 68 -1.15 -23.65 9.83
C ARG A 68 -1.82 -22.37 10.31
N MET A 69 -2.31 -22.33 11.56
CA MET A 69 -2.95 -21.14 12.14
C MET A 69 -2.04 -19.90 12.09
N VAL A 70 -0.76 -20.04 12.44
CA VAL A 70 0.22 -18.95 12.39
C VAL A 70 0.41 -18.46 10.95
N VAL A 71 0.56 -19.36 9.98
CA VAL A 71 0.70 -18.99 8.56
C VAL A 71 -0.54 -18.28 8.03
N GLY A 72 -1.74 -18.76 8.39
CA GLY A 72 -3.00 -18.11 8.03
C GLY A 72 -3.13 -16.69 8.60
N LEU A 73 -2.79 -16.52 9.88
CA LEU A 73 -2.83 -15.22 10.55
C LEU A 73 -1.81 -14.23 9.96
N LEU A 74 -0.61 -14.71 9.63
CA LEU A 74 0.41 -13.91 8.95
C LEU A 74 -0.05 -13.48 7.55
N SER A 75 -0.67 -14.38 6.79
CA SER A 75 -1.22 -14.07 5.46
C SER A 75 -2.30 -12.99 5.52
N LEU A 76 -3.21 -13.08 6.51
CA LEU A 76 -4.23 -12.05 6.76
C LEU A 76 -3.60 -10.71 7.11
N THR A 77 -2.64 -10.72 8.04
CA THR A 77 -1.96 -9.49 8.48
C THR A 77 -1.29 -8.80 7.29
N ILE A 78 -0.62 -9.56 6.43
CA ILE A 78 -0.03 -9.04 5.18
C ILE A 78 -1.11 -8.45 4.27
N GLY A 79 -2.23 -9.15 4.06
CA GLY A 79 -3.35 -8.65 3.25
C GLY A 79 -3.92 -7.33 3.78
N VAL A 80 -4.13 -7.23 5.09
CA VAL A 80 -4.60 -6.03 5.79
C VAL A 80 -3.63 -4.88 5.64
N VAL A 81 -2.34 -5.13 5.84
CA VAL A 81 -1.30 -4.09 5.74
C VAL A 81 -1.17 -3.58 4.30
N ILE A 82 -1.23 -4.47 3.30
CA ILE A 82 -1.25 -4.08 1.88
C ILE A 82 -2.48 -3.24 1.59
N PHE A 83 -3.67 -3.70 1.98
CA PHE A 83 -4.93 -2.97 1.77
C PHE A 83 -4.87 -1.57 2.40
N LEU A 84 -4.51 -1.48 3.68
CA LEU A 84 -4.42 -0.21 4.40
C LEU A 84 -3.40 0.73 3.75
N SER A 85 -2.24 0.21 3.33
CA SER A 85 -1.20 1.07 2.74
C SER A 85 -1.68 1.75 1.45
N ASN A 86 -2.43 1.04 0.62
CA ASN A 86 -3.00 1.57 -0.61
C ASN A 86 -4.23 2.44 -0.36
N LEU A 87 -5.08 2.08 0.62
CA LEU A 87 -6.22 2.89 1.03
C LEU A 87 -5.76 4.26 1.56
N LEU A 88 -4.70 4.31 2.35
CA LEU A 88 -4.15 5.57 2.88
C LEU A 88 -3.65 6.50 1.77
N ILE A 89 -3.18 5.97 0.64
CA ILE A 89 -2.81 6.76 -0.53
C ILE A 89 -4.07 7.38 -1.15
N LEU A 90 -5.15 6.61 -1.29
CA LEU A 90 -6.43 7.11 -1.79
C LEU A 90 -7.05 8.16 -0.87
N LEU A 91 -6.84 8.03 0.45
CA LEU A 91 -7.24 9.01 1.46
C LEU A 91 -6.27 10.21 1.59
N GLU A 92 -5.31 10.33 0.66
CA GLU A 92 -4.38 11.45 0.58
C GLU A 92 -3.57 11.71 1.88
N ARG A 93 -3.30 10.67 2.69
CA ARG A 93 -2.60 10.84 3.98
C ARG A 93 -1.11 11.15 3.77
N LYS A 94 -0.55 12.05 4.61
CA LYS A 94 0.83 12.54 4.48
C LYS A 94 1.86 11.40 4.46
N TYR A 95 1.73 10.44 5.36
CA TYR A 95 2.65 9.31 5.51
C TYR A 95 2.31 8.10 4.63
N ALA A 96 1.28 8.20 3.77
CA ALA A 96 0.79 7.06 2.99
C ALA A 96 1.85 6.49 2.04
N ILE A 97 2.60 7.37 1.34
CA ILE A 97 3.63 6.94 0.41
C ILE A 97 4.77 6.21 1.12
N VAL A 98 5.27 6.76 2.23
CA VAL A 98 6.33 6.12 3.02
C VAL A 98 5.87 4.77 3.54
N PHE A 99 4.66 4.71 4.08
CA PHE A 99 4.09 3.46 4.58
C PHE A 99 3.96 2.42 3.46
N ALA A 100 3.43 2.79 2.29
CA ALA A 100 3.33 1.89 1.15
C ALA A 100 4.68 1.43 0.61
N VAL A 101 5.70 2.30 0.60
CA VAL A 101 7.08 1.93 0.23
C VAL A 101 7.64 0.88 1.18
N VAL A 102 7.52 1.09 2.50
CA VAL A 102 8.01 0.16 3.52
C VAL A 102 7.29 -1.20 3.40
N VAL A 103 5.96 -1.18 3.32
CA VAL A 103 5.13 -2.38 3.18
C VAL A 103 5.50 -3.16 1.92
N THR A 104 5.62 -2.46 0.78
CA THR A 104 5.97 -3.10 -0.50
C THR A 104 7.40 -3.66 -0.46
N GLY A 105 8.36 -2.93 0.12
CA GLY A 105 9.74 -3.38 0.28
C GLY A 105 9.85 -4.63 1.14
N LEU A 106 9.21 -4.65 2.31
CA LEU A 106 9.14 -5.83 3.17
C LEU A 106 8.48 -7.01 2.47
N SER A 107 7.42 -6.76 1.68
CA SER A 107 6.74 -7.79 0.91
C SER A 107 7.64 -8.40 -0.18
N ILE A 108 8.48 -7.60 -0.84
CA ILE A 108 9.46 -8.10 -1.82
C ILE A 108 10.49 -9.00 -1.13
N ILE A 109 11.04 -8.57 0.01
CA ILE A 109 12.02 -9.35 0.78
C ILE A 109 11.40 -10.68 1.23
N ALA A 110 10.18 -10.64 1.77
CA ALA A 110 9.46 -11.83 2.23
C ALA A 110 9.16 -12.80 1.08
N SER A 111 8.63 -12.33 -0.05
CA SER A 111 8.39 -13.16 -1.24
C SER A 111 9.69 -13.80 -1.75
N THR A 112 10.79 -13.04 -1.78
CA THR A 112 12.09 -13.54 -2.24
C THR A 112 12.66 -14.61 -1.32
N ALA A 113 12.64 -14.38 0.00
CA ALA A 113 13.06 -15.36 1.00
C ALA A 113 12.21 -16.65 0.91
N GLY A 114 10.89 -16.49 0.79
CA GLY A 114 9.96 -17.60 0.60
C GLY A 114 10.24 -18.38 -0.67
N MET A 115 10.52 -17.73 -1.80
CA MET A 115 10.91 -18.40 -3.04
C MET A 115 12.20 -19.21 -2.87
N VAL A 116 13.25 -18.64 -2.27
CA VAL A 116 14.54 -19.32 -2.05
C VAL A 116 14.36 -20.57 -1.19
N GLN A 117 13.63 -20.46 -0.08
CA GLN A 117 13.34 -21.60 0.80
C GLN A 117 12.56 -22.69 0.08
N ASN A 118 11.57 -22.31 -0.72
CA ASN A 118 10.73 -23.23 -1.48
C ASN A 118 11.48 -23.90 -2.65
N LEU A 119 12.45 -23.22 -3.27
CA LEU A 119 13.35 -23.85 -4.24
C LEU A 119 14.27 -24.87 -3.55
N ALA A 120 14.82 -24.50 -2.39
CA ALA A 120 15.73 -25.37 -1.64
C ALA A 120 15.04 -26.64 -1.11
N SER A 121 13.73 -26.59 -0.84
CA SER A 121 12.97 -27.75 -0.36
C SER A 121 12.61 -28.76 -1.46
N GLY A 122 12.77 -28.42 -2.75
CA GLY A 122 12.59 -29.33 -3.88
C GLY A 122 11.16 -29.80 -4.19
N HIS A 123 10.17 -29.46 -3.36
CA HIS A 123 8.78 -29.93 -3.47
C HIS A 123 7.80 -28.87 -3.98
N THR A 124 8.29 -27.73 -4.45
CA THR A 124 7.43 -26.60 -4.78
C THR A 124 6.96 -26.66 -6.24
N PRO A 125 5.63 -26.53 -6.49
CA PRO A 125 5.11 -26.48 -7.85
C PRO A 125 5.71 -25.30 -8.63
N ALA A 126 6.19 -25.53 -9.85
CA ALA A 126 6.74 -24.47 -10.71
C ALA A 126 5.77 -23.28 -10.88
N ARG A 127 4.45 -23.56 -10.93
CA ARG A 127 3.39 -22.55 -10.98
C ARG A 127 3.45 -21.53 -9.83
N TYR A 128 3.83 -21.97 -8.63
CA TYR A 128 3.92 -21.09 -7.46
C TYR A 128 5.10 -20.12 -7.62
N ILE A 129 6.26 -20.64 -8.01
CA ILE A 129 7.48 -19.86 -8.24
C ILE A 129 7.25 -18.80 -9.33
N VAL A 130 6.65 -19.19 -10.46
CA VAL A 130 6.34 -18.27 -11.56
C VAL A 130 5.37 -17.17 -11.11
N THR A 131 4.36 -17.52 -10.32
CA THR A 131 3.38 -16.56 -9.80
C THR A 131 4.02 -15.56 -8.83
N GLU A 132 4.82 -16.03 -7.88
CA GLU A 132 5.54 -15.16 -6.93
C GLU A 132 6.54 -14.25 -7.63
N LEU A 133 7.26 -14.77 -8.63
CA LEU A 133 8.19 -13.98 -9.44
C LEU A 133 7.46 -12.88 -10.20
N PHE A 134 6.33 -13.20 -10.85
CA PHE A 134 5.51 -12.23 -11.57
C PHE A 134 5.04 -11.09 -10.66
N TRP A 135 4.48 -11.42 -9.48
CA TRP A 135 4.05 -10.40 -8.52
C TRP A 135 5.21 -9.56 -7.99
N THR A 136 6.36 -10.17 -7.74
CA THR A 136 7.56 -9.46 -7.31
C THR A 136 8.04 -8.47 -8.38
N LEU A 137 8.04 -8.87 -9.65
CA LEU A 137 8.40 -8.01 -10.77
C LEU A 137 7.42 -6.84 -10.95
N ILE A 138 6.14 -7.00 -10.60
CA ILE A 138 5.13 -5.92 -10.60
C ILE A 138 5.32 -4.93 -9.43
N LYS A 139 5.79 -5.40 -8.26
CA LYS A 139 6.03 -4.54 -7.08
C LYS A 139 7.20 -3.56 -7.30
N ILE A 140 8.19 -3.92 -8.12
CA ILE A 140 9.36 -3.08 -8.42
C ILE A 140 8.98 -1.75 -9.12
N PRO A 141 8.29 -1.72 -10.27
CA PRO A 141 7.89 -0.46 -10.89
C PRO A 141 6.95 0.35 -9.99
N TYR A 142 6.12 -0.33 -9.17
CA TYR A 142 5.28 0.34 -8.19
C TYR A 142 6.09 1.11 -7.13
N ILE A 143 7.09 0.48 -6.52
CA ILE A 143 7.93 1.14 -5.52
C ILE A 143 8.72 2.31 -6.12
N ILE A 144 9.21 2.16 -7.37
CA ILE A 144 9.91 3.22 -8.09
C ILE A 144 8.98 4.44 -8.30
N LEU A 145 7.73 4.21 -8.72
CA LEU A 145 6.75 5.28 -8.90
C LEU A 145 6.39 5.97 -7.58
N LEU A 146 6.21 5.20 -6.50
CA LEU A 146 5.98 5.76 -5.16
C LEU A 146 7.14 6.64 -4.70
N LEU A 147 8.38 6.17 -4.87
CA LEU A 147 9.58 6.92 -4.49
C LEU A 147 9.73 8.22 -5.29
N LYS A 148 9.38 8.21 -6.59
CA LYS A 148 9.38 9.41 -7.44
C LYS A 148 8.42 10.49 -6.92
N ILE A 149 7.27 10.09 -6.38
CA ILE A 149 6.26 11.04 -5.87
C ILE A 149 6.38 11.33 -4.37
N LYS A 150 7.29 10.67 -3.64
CA LYS A 150 7.44 10.83 -2.18
C LYS A 150 7.66 12.29 -1.77
N GLN A 151 8.69 12.92 -2.32
CA GLN A 151 9.04 14.31 -1.97
C GLN A 151 7.92 15.31 -2.29
N PRO A 152 7.32 15.32 -3.50
CA PRO A 152 6.21 16.23 -3.77
C PRO A 152 4.96 15.91 -2.94
N TRP A 153 4.70 14.64 -2.63
CA TRP A 153 3.57 14.22 -1.79
C TRP A 153 3.65 14.75 -0.36
N GLU A 154 4.82 14.62 0.28
CA GLU A 154 5.06 15.07 1.66
C GLU A 154 5.05 16.59 1.80
N ARG A 155 5.54 17.30 0.76
CA ARG A 155 5.61 18.77 0.72
C ARG A 155 4.27 19.43 0.37
N SER A 156 3.36 18.72 -0.29
CA SER A 156 2.04 19.27 -0.63
C SER A 156 1.14 19.26 0.60
N ALA A 157 0.65 20.43 1.02
CA ALA A 157 -0.24 20.56 2.16
C ALA A 157 -1.69 20.16 1.80
N VAL A 158 -2.42 19.58 2.75
CA VAL A 158 -3.84 19.20 2.58
C VAL A 158 -4.68 20.44 2.88
N PRO A 159 -5.67 20.79 2.05
CA PRO A 159 -6.71 21.72 2.47
C PRO A 159 -7.64 20.99 3.45
N GLY A 160 -7.63 21.41 4.72
CA GLY A 160 -8.57 20.92 5.72
C GLY A 160 -8.00 20.81 7.13
N ASN A 161 -7.77 21.97 7.79
CA ASN A 161 -7.93 22.12 9.25
C ASN A 161 -7.86 23.61 9.69
N HIS A 162 -8.53 24.50 8.96
CA HIS A 162 -8.91 25.82 9.48
C HIS A 162 -10.43 25.96 9.39
N ALA A 163 -11.12 25.17 10.21
CA ALA A 163 -12.51 25.42 10.59
C ALA A 163 -12.62 25.03 12.07
N GLY A 164 -12.62 26.03 12.95
CA GLY A 164 -12.80 25.85 14.39
C GLY A 164 -11.61 26.24 15.26
N GLN A 165 -11.18 27.50 15.17
CA GLN A 165 -10.64 28.25 16.32
C GLN A 165 -10.73 29.75 16.00
N GLY A 166 -11.97 30.19 15.96
CA GLY A 166 -12.37 31.59 16.01
C GLY A 166 -13.70 31.57 16.74
N ASP A 167 -13.61 31.74 18.06
CA ASP A 167 -14.55 32.43 18.96
C ASP A 167 -14.07 32.25 20.41
#